data_AF-A0A2U9IK19-F1
#
_entry.id   AF-A0A2U9IK19-F1
#
_cell.length_a   1.000
_cell.length_b   1.000
_cell.length_c   1.000
_cell.angle_alpha   90.00
_cell.angle_beta   90.00
_cell.angle_gamma   90.00
#
_symmetry.space_group_name_H-M   'P 1'
#
loop_
_entity.id
_entity.type
_entity.pdbx_description
1 polymer ?
#
loop_
_entity_poly.entity_id
_entity_poly.type
_entity_poly.pdbx_seq_one_letter_code
_entity_poly.pdbx_strand_id
1 'polypeptide(L)'
;MDLEKEIAYYRCQNKPVIFIAKTLNIECKTVRYILNKWKKETYNYIFNLKSDSIPFFNPDITGILKKSDLSVEYAKKILLNKYVINYIILNRNEAHNRYMDCIRYHIHLILNS
;
A
#
# COMPACT_ATOMS: atom_id res chain seq x y z
N MET A 1 4.02 10.11 -17.34
CA MET A 1 4.17 9.01 -16.37
C MET A 1 3.20 9.29 -15.24
N ASP A 2 2.48 8.29 -14.75
CA ASP A 2 1.46 8.49 -13.71
C ASP A 2 2.13 8.73 -12.35
N LEU A 3 1.96 9.95 -11.82
CA LEU A 3 2.57 10.38 -10.56
C LEU A 3 2.19 9.47 -9.38
N GLU A 4 0.95 8.95 -9.38
CA GLU A 4 0.49 8.03 -8.34
C GLU A 4 1.32 6.74 -8.34
N LYS A 5 1.62 6.21 -9.52
CA LYS A 5 2.46 5.01 -9.71
C LYS A 5 3.89 5.23 -9.19
N GLU A 6 4.48 6.40 -9.44
CA GLU A 6 5.83 6.71 -8.93
C GLU A 6 5.88 6.82 -7.41
N ILE A 7 4.88 7.46 -6.80
CA ILE A 7 4.76 7.53 -5.34
C ILE A 7 4.59 6.12 -4.76
N ALA A 8 3.77 5.29 -5.39
CA ALA A 8 3.53 3.91 -4.97
C ALA A 8 4.81 3.07 -5.01
N TYR A 9 5.59 3.19 -6.09
CA TYR A 9 6.89 2.52 -6.22
C TYR A 9 7.77 2.77 -5.00
N TYR A 10 7.97 4.04 -4.63
CA TYR A 10 8.80 4.36 -3.48
C TYR A 10 8.19 3.93 -2.14
N ARG A 11 6.85 3.90 -2.01
CA ARG A 11 6.19 3.36 -0.82
C ARG A 11 6.42 1.87 -0.66
N CYS A 12 6.38 1.11 -1.74
CA CYS A 12 6.71 -0.32 -1.74
C CYS A 12 8.19 -0.57 -1.37
N GLN A 13 9.07 0.40 -1.65
CA GLN A 13 10.47 0.42 -1.19
C GLN A 13 10.66 1.00 0.23
N ASN A 14 9.58 1.20 0.98
CA ASN A 14 9.56 1.74 2.34
C ASN A 14 10.19 3.15 2.44
N LYS A 15 10.01 4.03 1.46
CA LYS A 15 10.59 5.38 1.50
C LYS A 15 9.65 6.41 2.15
N PRO A 16 10.17 7.38 2.92
CA PRO A 16 9.36 8.41 3.58
C PRO A 16 8.89 9.50 2.60
N VAL A 17 7.86 10.27 2.98
CA VAL A 17 7.30 11.40 2.20
C VAL A 17 8.40 12.32 1.67
N ILE A 18 9.32 12.74 2.55
CA ILE A 18 10.36 13.72 2.22
C ILE A 18 11.30 13.19 1.13
N PHE A 19 11.62 11.89 1.17
CA PHE A 19 12.44 11.27 0.13
C PHE A 19 11.72 11.31 -1.21
N ILE A 20 10.47 10.85 -1.24
CA ILE A 20 9.65 10.80 -2.46
C ILE A 20 9.49 12.20 -3.08
N ALA A 21 9.15 13.19 -2.25
CA ALA A 21 8.97 14.57 -2.66
C ALA A 21 10.25 15.15 -3.31
N LYS A 22 11.41 14.94 -2.68
CA LYS A 22 12.70 15.36 -3.22
C LYS A 22 13.03 14.63 -4.53
N THR A 23 12.84 13.32 -4.58
CA THR A 23 13.18 12.51 -5.75
C THR A 23 12.32 12.83 -6.96
N LEU A 24 11.03 13.10 -6.75
CA LEU A 24 10.09 13.44 -7.82
C LEU A 24 10.01 14.95 -8.10
N ASN A 25 10.79 15.78 -7.39
CA ASN A 25 10.76 17.24 -7.48
C ASN A 25 9.34 17.83 -7.31
N ILE A 26 8.62 17.39 -6.28
CA ILE A 26 7.28 17.87 -5.93
C ILE A 26 7.18 18.24 -4.44
N GLU A 27 6.11 18.92 -4.07
CA GLU A 27 5.86 19.24 -2.66
C GLU A 27 5.48 18.00 -1.83
N CYS A 28 5.92 17.98 -0.57
CA CYS A 28 5.47 16.96 0.40
C CYS A 28 3.94 16.96 0.58
N LYS A 29 3.27 18.10 0.37
CA LYS A 29 1.82 18.22 0.43
C LYS A 29 1.14 17.39 -0.66
N THR A 30 1.68 17.41 -1.88
CA THR A 30 1.19 16.60 -3.01
C THR A 30 1.28 15.11 -2.71
N VAL A 31 2.42 14.65 -2.19
CA VAL A 31 2.58 13.24 -1.78
C VAL A 31 1.54 12.88 -0.71
N ARG A 32 1.40 13.68 0.35
CA ARG A 32 0.42 13.40 1.42
C ARG A 32 -1.01 13.39 0.92
N TYR A 33 -1.35 14.28 -0.03
CA TYR A 33 -2.68 14.33 -0.63
C TYR A 33 -3.03 13.00 -1.32
N ILE A 34 -2.11 12.48 -2.14
CA ILE A 34 -2.30 11.21 -2.87
C ILE A 34 -2.43 10.02 -1.89
N LEU A 35 -1.58 9.95 -0.86
CA LEU A 35 -1.69 8.88 0.15
C LEU A 35 -3.03 8.93 0.91
N ASN A 36 -3.50 10.14 1.23
CA ASN A 36 -4.80 10.33 1.88
C ASN A 36 -5.97 9.98 0.96
N LYS A 37 -5.85 10.24 -0.35
CA LYS A 37 -6.81 9.81 -1.36
C LYS A 37 -6.93 8.27 -1.35
N TRP A 38 -5.82 7.55 -1.50
CA TRP A 38 -5.83 6.08 -1.44
C TRP A 38 -6.41 5.55 -0.13
N LYS A 39 -6.07 6.18 1.00
CA LYS A 39 -6.62 5.79 2.31
C LYS A 39 -8.15 5.88 2.36
N LYS A 40 -8.76 6.90 1.76
CA LYS A 40 -10.22 7.05 1.70
C LYS A 40 -10.85 6.02 0.77
N GLU A 41 -10.30 5.88 -0.44
CA GLU A 41 -10.84 4.99 -1.47
C GLU A 41 -10.81 3.52 -1.06
N THR A 42 -9.77 3.12 -0.35
CA THR A 42 -9.53 1.71 0.02
C THR A 42 -10.07 1.34 1.40
N TYR A 43 -10.67 2.30 2.11
CA TYR A 43 -11.12 2.13 3.50
C TYR A 43 -12.06 0.92 3.64
N ASN A 44 -13.15 0.90 2.86
CA ASN A 44 -14.14 -0.17 2.93
C ASN A 44 -13.54 -1.54 2.59
N TYR A 45 -12.68 -1.61 1.57
CA TYR A 45 -12.00 -2.84 1.20
C TYR A 45 -11.18 -3.40 2.37
N ILE A 46 -10.33 -2.56 2.96
CA ILE A 46 -9.45 -2.95 4.08
C ILE A 46 -10.23 -3.39 5.31
N PHE A 47 -11.32 -2.69 5.64
CA PHE A 47 -12.11 -3.01 6.83
C PHE A 47 -13.01 -4.24 6.66
N ASN A 48 -13.39 -4.57 5.42
CA ASN A 48 -14.16 -5.76 5.09
C ASN A 48 -13.30 -7.03 4.95
N LEU A 49 -11.96 -6.91 4.88
CA LEU A 49 -11.08 -8.07 4.87
C LEU A 49 -11.25 -8.88 6.15
N LYS A 50 -11.47 -10.19 5.95
CA LYS A 50 -11.51 -11.19 7.00
C LYS A 50 -10.34 -12.15 6.81
N SER A 51 -9.86 -12.71 7.90
CA SER A 51 -8.90 -13.81 7.89
C SER A 51 -9.43 -14.88 8.82
N ASP A 52 -9.34 -16.13 8.37
CA ASP A 52 -9.78 -17.30 9.13
C ASP A 52 -8.87 -17.54 10.35
N SER A 53 -7.64 -17.00 10.31
CA SER A 53 -6.69 -17.06 11.42
C SER A 53 -5.81 -15.82 11.43
N ILE A 54 -6.04 -14.91 12.39
CA ILE A 54 -5.16 -13.76 12.62
C ILE A 54 -3.99 -14.24 13.50
N PRO A 55 -2.75 -14.27 12.98
CA PRO A 55 -1.60 -14.69 13.76
C PRO A 55 -1.29 -13.66 14.86
N PHE A 56 -0.67 -14.12 15.94
CA PHE A 56 -0.18 -13.24 17.01
C PHE A 56 0.92 -12.29 16.54
N PHE A 57 1.72 -12.71 15.55
CA PHE A 57 2.84 -11.94 15.03
C PHE A 57 2.53 -11.27 13.69
N ASN A 58 3.07 -10.07 13.51
CA ASN A 58 3.01 -9.33 12.25
C ASN A 58 3.92 -10.01 11.21
N PRO A 59 3.38 -10.54 10.09
CA PRO A 59 4.18 -11.25 9.12
C PRO A 59 5.12 -10.30 8.35
N ASP A 60 6.33 -10.76 8.02
CA ASP A 60 7.21 -9.99 7.15
C ASP A 60 6.77 -10.10 5.68
N ILE A 61 6.27 -9.00 5.14
CA ILE A 61 5.84 -8.88 3.74
C ILE A 61 6.79 -8.05 2.89
N THR A 62 7.94 -7.64 3.44
CA THR A 62 8.89 -6.72 2.78
C THR A 62 9.32 -7.24 1.41
N GLY A 63 9.71 -8.52 1.33
CA GLY A 63 10.16 -9.14 0.09
C GLY A 63 9.07 -9.24 -0.97
N ILE A 64 7.80 -9.31 -0.56
CA ILE A 64 6.64 -9.33 -1.47
C ILE A 64 6.42 -7.93 -2.03
N LEU A 65 6.38 -6.90 -1.19
CA LEU A 65 6.09 -5.55 -1.65
C LEU A 65 7.23 -4.97 -2.52
N LYS A 66 8.49 -5.23 -2.17
CA LYS A 66 9.64 -4.72 -2.94
C LYS A 66 9.74 -5.27 -4.37
N LYS A 67 9.14 -6.44 -4.64
CA LYS A 67 9.08 -7.07 -5.97
C LYS A 67 7.91 -6.58 -6.82
N SER A 68 7.11 -5.65 -6.31
CA SER A 68 5.95 -5.12 -7.02
C SER A 68 6.34 -4.45 -8.34
N ASP A 69 5.68 -4.88 -9.42
CA ASP A 69 5.71 -4.22 -10.74
C ASP A 69 4.57 -3.19 -10.90
N LEU A 70 3.77 -3.00 -9.84
CA LEU A 70 2.61 -2.09 -9.79
C LEU A 70 1.58 -2.38 -10.89
N SER A 71 1.46 -3.64 -11.33
CA SER A 71 0.41 -4.11 -12.22
C SER A 71 -0.85 -4.53 -11.44
N VAL A 72 -1.99 -4.54 -12.15
CA VAL A 72 -3.26 -5.08 -11.63
C VAL A 72 -3.11 -6.58 -11.32
N GLU A 73 -2.36 -7.33 -12.13
CA GLU A 73 -2.14 -8.76 -11.92
C GLU A 73 -1.36 -9.02 -10.62
N TYR A 74 -0.28 -8.25 -10.38
CA TYR A 74 0.47 -8.33 -9.13
C TYR A 74 -0.37 -7.92 -7.93
N ALA A 75 -1.21 -6.89 -8.07
CA ALA A 75 -2.16 -6.48 -7.03
C ALA A 75 -3.10 -7.65 -6.64
N LYS A 76 -3.70 -8.33 -7.62
CA LYS A 76 -4.54 -9.52 -7.37
C LYS A 76 -3.75 -10.60 -6.64
N LYS A 77 -2.53 -10.90 -7.10
CA LYS A 77 -1.65 -11.91 -6.49
C LYS A 77 -1.34 -11.62 -5.02
N ILE A 78 -0.98 -10.39 -4.66
CA ILE A 78 -0.64 -10.08 -3.26
C ILE A 78 -1.87 -10.01 -2.37
N LEU A 79 -3.04 -9.60 -2.89
CA LEU A 79 -4.28 -9.54 -2.12
C LEU A 79 -4.92 -10.91 -1.87
N LEU A 80 -4.43 -11.96 -2.54
CA LEU A 80 -4.74 -13.37 -2.21
C LEU A 80 -3.71 -14.00 -1.26
N ASN A 81 -2.60 -13.30 -0.95
CA ASN A 81 -1.56 -13.84 -0.09
C ASN A 81 -1.97 -13.70 1.39
N LYS A 82 -2.06 -14.84 2.10
CA LYS A 82 -2.45 -14.88 3.52
C LYS A 82 -1.60 -13.98 4.42
N TYR A 83 -0.30 -13.86 4.16
CA TYR A 83 0.60 -13.02 4.96
C TYR A 83 0.30 -11.54 4.74
N VAL A 84 -0.02 -11.13 3.51
CA VAL A 84 -0.42 -9.76 3.19
C VAL A 84 -1.77 -9.44 3.81
N ILE A 85 -2.76 -10.34 3.71
CA ILE A 85 -4.07 -10.14 4.36
C ILE A 85 -3.91 -9.99 5.88
N ASN A 86 -3.15 -10.87 6.53
CA ASN A 86 -2.90 -10.80 7.96
C ASN A 86 -2.16 -9.51 8.35
N TYR A 87 -1.18 -9.08 7.55
CA TYR A 87 -0.52 -7.80 7.74
C TYR A 87 -1.53 -6.65 7.68
N ILE A 88 -2.41 -6.63 6.67
CA ILE A 88 -3.43 -5.58 6.55
C ILE A 88 -4.31 -5.52 7.79
N ILE A 89 -4.82 -6.66 8.24
CA ILE A 89 -5.74 -6.73 9.38
C ILE A 89 -5.07 -6.24 10.67
N LEU A 90 -3.81 -6.61 10.90
CA LEU A 90 -3.04 -6.20 12.08
C LEU A 90 -2.65 -4.71 12.05
N ASN A 91 -2.43 -4.13 10.87
CA ASN A 91 -1.87 -2.78 10.73
C ASN A 91 -2.87 -1.74 10.16
N ARG A 92 -4.13 -2.11 9.88
CA ARG A 92 -5.12 -1.21 9.24
C ARG A 92 -5.39 0.10 9.98
N ASN A 93 -5.19 0.11 11.29
CA ASN A 93 -5.35 1.28 12.15
C ASN A 93 -4.06 2.11 12.32
N GLU A 94 -2.92 1.62 11.84
CA GLU A 94 -1.64 2.31 12.00
C GLU A 94 -1.50 3.49 11.03
N ALA A 95 -1.31 4.69 11.58
CA ALA A 95 -1.31 5.93 10.82
C ALA A 95 -0.05 6.17 9.98
N HIS A 96 1.08 5.56 10.35
CA HIS A 96 2.40 5.84 9.76
C HIS A 96 3.00 4.66 8.99
N ASN A 97 2.19 3.65 8.68
CA ASN A 97 2.64 2.45 8.03
C ASN A 97 2.81 2.65 6.51
N ARG A 98 4.07 2.74 6.07
CA ARG A 98 4.45 2.95 4.67
C ARG A 98 4.09 1.77 3.76
N TYR A 99 4.14 0.55 4.28
CA TYR A 99 3.74 -0.64 3.52
C TYR A 99 2.23 -0.71 3.35
N MET A 100 1.46 -0.25 4.32
CA MET A 100 0.03 -0.06 4.15
C MET A 100 -0.26 0.93 3.01
N ASP A 101 0.53 1.98 2.82
CA ASP A 101 0.36 2.89 1.67
C ASP A 101 0.60 2.19 0.32
N CYS A 102 1.64 1.35 0.22
CA CYS A 102 1.89 0.51 -0.97
C CYS A 102 0.69 -0.44 -1.24
N ILE A 103 0.20 -1.11 -0.19
CA ILE A 103 -0.95 -2.01 -0.31
C ILE A 103 -2.21 -1.25 -0.74
N ARG A 104 -2.46 -0.06 -0.19
CA ARG A 104 -3.58 0.78 -0.59
C ARG A 104 -3.52 1.12 -2.07
N TYR A 105 -2.35 1.43 -2.61
CA TYR A 105 -2.22 1.63 -4.06
C TYR A 105 -2.59 0.37 -4.85
N HIS A 106 -2.16 -0.81 -4.42
CA HIS A 106 -2.57 -2.07 -5.06
C HIS A 106 -4.09 -2.30 -5.00
N ILE A 107 -4.74 -1.99 -3.88
CA ILE A 107 -6.20 -2.06 -3.78
C ILE A 107 -6.85 -1.03 -4.71
N HIS A 108 -6.32 0.20 -4.75
CA HIS A 108 -6.78 1.24 -5.65
C HIS A 108 -6.72 0.79 -7.12
N LEU A 109 -5.66 0.08 -7.53
CA LEU A 109 -5.57 -0.51 -8.87
C LEU A 109 -6.71 -1.49 -9.15
N ILE A 110 -7.09 -2.33 -8.18
CA ILE A 110 -8.20 -3.29 -8.34
C ILE A 110 -9.55 -2.58 -8.44
N LEU A 111 -9.76 -1.54 -7.65
CA LEU A 111 -11.04 -0.82 -7.61
C LEU A 111 -11.29 0.04 -8.86
N ASN A 112 -10.23 0.39 -9.60
CA ASN A 112 -10.31 1.26 -10.77
C ASN A 112 -9.86 0.57 -12.08
N SER A 113 -9.65 -0.75 -12.06
CA SER A 113 -9.32 -1.57 -13.24
C SER A 113 -10.54 -2.07 -13.98
#